data_AF-A0A7W8LBL4-F1
#
_entry.id   AF-A0A7W8LBL4-F1
#
_cell.length_a   1.000
_cell.length_b   1.000
_cell.length_c   1.000
_cell.angle_alpha   90.00
_cell.angle_beta   90.00
_cell.angle_gamma   90.00
#
_symmetry.space_group_name_H-M   'P 1'
#
loop_
_entity.id
_entity.type
_entity.pdbx_description
1 polymer ?
#
loop_
_entity_poly.entity_id
_entity_poly.type
_entity_poly.pdbx_seq_one_letter_code
_entity_poly.pdbx_strand_id
1 'polypeptide(L)'
;MGIQVAQSITCNSGSPVSTIVKGVKRAMAGEYSRELSAKVFAGQCQLIELGFRQGGPAGYGLRRILVDQHGLMKSELQRGEHKCLQTDRVILMPGPESEIRIVNLVYNWFIDESLNEYEIAARLNEMRVRTDLGREWTRATVREVLTNEKYIGNNVYNRVSFKLKKTRVVNPPDMWSRKEGAFQLY
;
A
#
# COMPACT_ATOMS: atom_id res chain seq x y z
N MET A 1 -49.83 -12.09 -17.97
CA MET A 1 -49.74 -10.87 -17.13
C MET A 1 -50.04 -11.26 -15.69
N GLY A 2 -49.17 -10.90 -14.72
CA GLY A 2 -49.51 -10.99 -13.30
C GLY A 2 -48.49 -11.70 -12.38
N ILE A 3 -47.24 -11.21 -12.40
CA ILE A 3 -46.21 -11.20 -11.34
C ILE A 3 -46.50 -12.05 -10.09
N GLN A 4 -45.78 -13.16 -9.94
CA GLN A 4 -45.65 -13.88 -8.67
C GLN A 4 -44.49 -13.26 -7.89
N VAL A 5 -44.83 -12.51 -6.84
CA VAL A 5 -43.85 -11.85 -5.97
C VAL A 5 -43.18 -12.91 -5.11
N ALA A 6 -41.89 -13.17 -5.35
CA ALA A 6 -41.05 -13.99 -4.48
C ALA A 6 -40.90 -13.29 -3.12
N GLN A 7 -41.67 -13.72 -2.13
CA GLN A 7 -41.51 -13.25 -0.75
C GLN A 7 -40.23 -13.83 -0.17
N SER A 8 -39.31 -12.93 0.18
CA SER A 8 -38.10 -13.21 0.94
C SER A 8 -38.49 -13.73 2.32
N ILE A 9 -38.09 -14.97 2.64
CA ILE A 9 -38.24 -15.55 3.98
C ILE A 9 -37.18 -14.91 4.88
N THR A 10 -37.47 -13.73 5.41
CA THR A 10 -36.84 -13.24 6.64
C THR A 10 -37.67 -13.74 7.82
N CYS A 11 -37.47 -14.99 8.23
CA CYS A 11 -38.02 -15.48 9.50
C CYS A 11 -37.37 -14.72 10.67
N ASN A 12 -38.02 -13.63 11.09
CA ASN A 12 -37.78 -13.01 12.37
C ASN A 12 -38.71 -13.65 13.40
N SER A 13 -38.34 -14.82 13.90
CA SER A 13 -39.01 -15.45 15.03
C SER A 13 -37.93 -15.97 15.98
N GLY A 14 -37.90 -15.45 17.21
CA GLY A 14 -36.91 -15.72 18.27
C GLY A 14 -36.91 -17.16 18.80
N SER A 15 -37.23 -18.14 17.96
CA SER A 15 -37.13 -19.56 18.25
C SER A 15 -35.67 -19.99 18.47
N PRO A 16 -35.38 -20.86 19.45
CA PRO A 16 -34.04 -21.43 19.65
C PRO A 16 -33.40 -21.99 18.37
N VAL A 17 -34.21 -22.56 17.47
CA VAL A 17 -33.75 -23.09 16.17
C VAL A 17 -33.27 -21.97 15.24
N SER A 18 -33.94 -20.81 15.21
CA SER A 18 -33.53 -19.68 14.38
C SER A 18 -32.22 -19.06 14.87
N THR A 19 -31.99 -19.04 16.20
CA THR A 19 -30.73 -18.62 16.81
C THR A 19 -29.58 -19.55 16.43
N ILE A 20 -29.80 -20.87 16.42
CA ILE A 20 -28.81 -21.87 15.99
C ILE A 20 -28.49 -21.69 14.50
N VAL A 21 -29.50 -21.58 13.63
CA VAL A 21 -29.30 -21.38 12.18
C VAL A 21 -28.55 -20.08 11.90
N LYS A 22 -28.87 -18.99 12.60
CA LYS A 22 -28.11 -17.72 12.53
C LYS A 22 -26.68 -17.87 13.03
N GLY A 23 -26.44 -18.72 14.03
CA GLY A 23 -25.11 -19.09 14.51
C GLY A 23 -24.28 -19.77 13.42
N VAL A 24 -24.85 -20.81 12.79
CA VAL A 24 -24.20 -21.55 11.69
C VAL A 24 -23.88 -20.64 10.50
N LYS A 25 -24.84 -19.84 10.02
CA LYS A 25 -24.59 -18.91 8.90
C LYS A 25 -23.47 -17.90 9.22
N ARG A 26 -23.39 -17.42 10.46
CA ARG A 26 -22.31 -16.52 10.90
C ARG A 26 -20.95 -17.21 10.96
N ALA A 27 -20.90 -18.45 11.46
CA ALA A 27 -19.68 -19.25 11.49
C ALA A 27 -19.16 -19.50 10.06
N MET A 28 -20.04 -19.96 9.17
CA MET A 28 -19.71 -20.19 7.76
C MET A 28 -19.23 -18.92 7.05
N ALA A 29 -19.91 -17.79 7.24
CA ALA A 29 -19.47 -16.52 6.67
C ALA A 29 -18.09 -16.09 7.18
N GLY A 30 -17.77 -16.39 8.45
CA GLY A 30 -16.46 -16.13 9.05
C GLY A 30 -15.34 -16.99 8.46
N GLU A 31 -15.60 -18.29 8.23
CA GLU A 31 -14.64 -19.20 7.58
C GLU A 31 -14.42 -18.83 6.12
N TYR A 32 -15.48 -18.59 5.36
CA TYR A 32 -15.38 -18.12 3.97
C TYR A 32 -14.56 -16.82 3.88
N SER A 33 -14.81 -15.86 4.76
CA SER A 33 -14.05 -14.60 4.82
C SER A 33 -12.57 -14.83 5.12
N ARG A 34 -12.24 -15.82 5.96
CA ARG A 34 -10.86 -16.18 6.31
C ARG A 34 -10.13 -16.80 5.12
N GLU A 35 -10.77 -17.75 4.43
CA GLU A 35 -10.20 -18.38 3.24
C GLU A 35 -9.99 -17.37 2.10
N LEU A 36 -10.99 -16.52 1.85
CA LEU A 36 -10.87 -15.47 0.83
C LEU A 36 -9.74 -14.51 1.17
N SER A 37 -9.61 -14.10 2.42
CA SER A 37 -8.51 -13.22 2.87
C SER A 37 -7.15 -13.87 2.64
N ALA A 38 -7.02 -15.18 2.88
CA ALA A 38 -5.78 -15.91 2.62
C ALA A 38 -5.43 -15.94 1.13
N LYS A 39 -6.42 -16.19 0.26
CA LYS A 39 -6.23 -16.18 -1.21
C LYS A 39 -5.85 -14.80 -1.74
N VAL A 40 -6.54 -13.75 -1.26
CA VAL A 40 -6.22 -12.36 -1.64
C VAL A 40 -4.80 -12.01 -1.20
N PHE A 41 -4.43 -12.34 0.03
CA PHE A 41 -3.08 -12.11 0.53
C PHE A 41 -2.01 -12.82 -0.30
N ALA A 42 -2.21 -14.10 -0.63
CA ALA A 42 -1.29 -14.84 -1.49
C ALA A 42 -1.13 -14.18 -2.87
N GLY A 43 -2.24 -13.75 -3.49
CA GLY A 43 -2.19 -13.03 -4.76
C GLY A 43 -1.46 -11.67 -4.66
N GLN A 44 -1.61 -10.96 -3.54
CA GLN A 44 -0.87 -9.71 -3.31
C GLN A 44 0.64 -9.97 -3.15
N CYS A 45 1.03 -11.03 -2.45
CA CYS A 45 2.43 -11.42 -2.29
C CYS A 45 3.06 -11.75 -3.65
N GLN A 46 2.37 -12.55 -4.46
CA GLN A 46 2.83 -12.90 -5.82
C GLN A 46 3.03 -11.65 -6.69
N LEU A 47 2.12 -10.67 -6.61
CA LEU A 47 2.27 -9.42 -7.38
C LEU A 47 3.49 -8.60 -6.93
N ILE A 48 3.80 -8.59 -5.64
CA ILE A 48 4.98 -7.92 -5.10
C ILE A 48 6.25 -8.59 -5.60
N GLU A 49 6.30 -9.93 -5.60
CA GLU A 49 7.43 -10.71 -6.12
C GLU A 49 7.66 -10.49 -7.62
N LEU A 50 6.60 -10.21 -8.38
CA LEU A 50 6.67 -9.78 -9.78
C LEU A 50 7.09 -8.30 -9.96
N GLY A 51 7.28 -7.56 -8.87
CA GLY A 51 7.69 -6.15 -8.88
C GLY A 51 6.53 -5.15 -8.89
N PHE A 52 5.28 -5.59 -8.91
CA PHE A 52 4.12 -4.71 -8.92
C PHE A 52 3.77 -4.17 -7.54
N ARG A 53 3.45 -2.88 -7.47
CA ARG A 53 3.13 -2.17 -6.24
C ARG A 53 1.68 -2.40 -5.83
N GLN A 54 1.49 -2.98 -4.65
CA GLN A 54 0.17 -3.17 -4.04
C GLN A 54 -0.25 -1.95 -3.21
N GLY A 55 -0.66 -0.88 -3.90
CA GLY A 55 -1.24 0.32 -3.30
C GLY A 55 -0.25 1.19 -2.50
N GLY A 56 -0.80 2.10 -1.68
CA GLY A 56 -0.04 3.09 -0.93
C GLY A 56 0.46 4.27 -1.77
N PRO A 57 0.97 5.34 -1.14
CA PRO A 57 1.56 6.46 -1.85
C PRO A 57 2.90 6.07 -2.49
N ALA A 58 3.30 6.78 -3.55
CA ALA A 58 4.67 6.70 -4.07
C ALA A 58 5.68 7.21 -3.04
N GLY A 59 5.40 8.37 -2.46
CA GLY A 59 6.34 9.14 -1.65
C GLY A 59 7.12 10.14 -2.49
N TYR A 60 7.83 11.03 -1.80
CA TYR A 60 8.59 12.12 -2.42
C TYR A 60 9.65 11.59 -3.40
N GLY A 61 9.79 12.20 -4.58
CA GLY A 61 10.76 11.77 -5.59
C GLY A 61 10.36 10.53 -6.40
N LEU A 62 9.16 9.99 -6.18
CA LEU A 62 8.66 8.80 -6.88
C LEU A 62 7.26 9.07 -7.46
N ARG A 63 6.89 8.32 -8.50
CA ARG A 63 5.56 8.36 -9.14
C ARG A 63 4.96 6.97 -9.27
N ARG A 64 3.63 6.91 -9.15
CA ARG A 64 2.86 5.68 -9.40
C ARG A 64 2.54 5.66 -10.89
N ILE A 65 3.07 4.69 -11.61
CA ILE A 65 2.81 4.53 -13.03
C ILE A 65 1.93 3.30 -13.24
N LEU A 66 0.83 3.49 -13.98
CA LEU A 66 -0.04 2.43 -14.43
C LEU A 66 0.61 1.72 -15.63
N VAL A 67 0.67 0.40 -15.58
CA VAL A 67 1.09 -0.44 -16.70
C VAL A 67 0.00 -1.45 -17.02
N ASP A 68 -0.11 -1.86 -18.27
CA ASP A 68 -1.06 -2.90 -18.67
C ASP A 68 -0.56 -4.31 -18.30
N GLN A 69 -1.30 -5.34 -18.73
CA GLN A 69 -0.94 -6.74 -18.53
C GLN A 69 0.31 -7.20 -19.30
N HIS A 70 0.73 -6.45 -20.32
CA HIS A 70 1.92 -6.71 -21.13
C HIS A 70 3.13 -5.90 -20.63
N GLY A 71 2.96 -5.06 -19.61
CA GLY A 71 4.00 -4.20 -19.05
C GLY A 71 4.18 -2.88 -19.78
N LEU A 72 3.28 -2.52 -20.70
CA LEU A 72 3.33 -1.23 -21.39
C LEU A 72 2.86 -0.11 -20.47
N MET A 73 3.64 0.97 -20.42
CA MET A 73 3.31 2.16 -19.65
C MET A 73 2.07 2.85 -20.21
N LYS A 74 1.14 3.19 -19.32
CA LYS A 74 -0.12 3.87 -19.67
C LYS A 74 -0.09 5.34 -19.23
N SER A 75 -0.19 5.56 -17.93
CA SER A 75 -0.31 6.90 -17.36
C SER A 75 0.18 6.95 -15.93
N GLU A 76 0.52 8.14 -15.45
CA GLU A 76 0.70 8.40 -14.03
C GLU A 76 -0.64 8.31 -13.30
N LEU A 77 -0.64 7.72 -12.10
CA LEU A 77 -1.77 7.76 -11.16
C LEU A 77 -1.52 8.83 -10.11
N GLN A 78 -2.37 9.84 -10.10
CA GLN A 78 -2.36 10.88 -9.09
C GLN A 78 -2.72 10.32 -7.71
N ARG A 79 -2.46 11.13 -6.68
CA ARG A 79 -2.79 10.75 -5.31
C ARG A 79 -4.29 10.52 -5.17
N GLY A 80 -4.66 9.36 -4.61
CA GLY A 80 -6.06 8.96 -4.44
C GLY A 80 -6.66 8.28 -5.67
N GLU A 81 -5.97 8.29 -6.82
CA GLU A 81 -6.43 7.55 -7.98
C GLU A 81 -6.14 6.07 -7.85
N HIS A 82 -7.10 5.30 -8.34
CA HIS A 82 -7.08 3.85 -8.39
C HIS A 82 -7.11 3.40 -9.84
N LYS A 83 -6.44 2.28 -10.13
CA LYS A 83 -6.59 1.62 -11.43
C LYS A 83 -8.05 1.24 -11.66
N CYS A 84 -8.53 1.45 -12.88
CA CYS A 84 -9.90 1.07 -13.25
C CYS A 84 -10.00 -0.43 -13.57
N LEU A 85 -8.99 -0.98 -14.25
CA LEU A 85 -8.96 -2.40 -14.62
C LEU A 85 -8.19 -3.22 -13.59
N GLN A 86 -8.72 -4.40 -13.24
CA GLN A 86 -8.06 -5.31 -12.32
C GLN A 86 -6.75 -5.88 -12.90
N THR A 87 -6.70 -6.04 -14.22
CA THR A 87 -5.56 -6.54 -15.00
C THR A 87 -4.39 -5.57 -15.03
N ASP A 88 -4.67 -4.26 -14.99
CA ASP A 88 -3.64 -3.24 -14.91
C ASP A 88 -2.80 -3.41 -13.63
N ARG A 89 -1.52 -3.07 -13.72
CA ARG A 89 -0.57 -3.09 -12.61
C ARG A 89 -0.05 -1.69 -12.35
N VAL A 90 0.57 -1.53 -11.18
CA VAL A 90 1.18 -0.26 -10.78
C VAL A 90 2.64 -0.54 -10.47
N ILE A 91 3.54 0.32 -10.93
CA ILE A 91 4.95 0.32 -10.56
C ILE A 91 5.32 1.68 -9.97
N LEU A 92 6.46 1.74 -9.29
CA LEU A 92 7.06 3.02 -8.92
C LEU A 92 8.16 3.36 -9.93
N MET A 93 8.18 4.62 -10.33
CA MET A 93 9.24 5.18 -11.18
C MET A 93 9.79 6.46 -10.54
N PRO A 94 11.02 6.87 -10.90
CA PRO A 94 11.57 8.16 -10.50
C PRO A 94 10.62 9.31 -10.93
N GLY A 95 10.45 10.27 -10.03
CA GLY A 95 9.67 11.48 -10.29
C GLY A 95 10.48 12.56 -10.99
N PRO A 96 10.07 13.84 -10.85
CA PRO A 96 10.82 14.98 -11.36
C PRO A 96 12.24 15.01 -10.80
N GLU A 97 13.21 15.35 -11.64
CA GLU A 97 14.62 15.42 -11.26
C GLU A 97 14.87 16.33 -10.05
N SER A 98 14.08 17.40 -9.90
CA SER A 98 14.16 18.31 -8.75
C SER A 98 13.89 17.58 -7.43
N GLU A 99 12.89 16.70 -7.40
CA GLU A 99 12.57 15.90 -6.20
C GLU A 99 13.63 14.82 -5.96
N ILE A 100 14.12 14.17 -7.03
CA ILE A 100 15.18 13.17 -6.94
C ILE A 100 16.46 13.77 -6.35
N ARG A 101 16.85 14.97 -6.82
CA ARG A 101 18.00 15.70 -6.28
C ARG A 101 17.88 15.95 -4.78
N ILE A 102 16.69 16.32 -4.31
CA ILE A 102 16.44 16.52 -2.89
C ILE A 102 16.54 15.20 -2.11
N VAL A 103 16.03 14.09 -2.63
CA VAL A 103 16.22 12.77 -2.01
C VAL A 103 17.71 12.45 -1.86
N ASN A 104 18.50 12.64 -2.92
CA ASN A 104 19.94 12.41 -2.88
C ASN A 104 20.63 13.33 -1.86
N LEU A 105 20.21 14.59 -1.80
CA LEU A 105 20.73 15.55 -0.83
C LEU A 105 20.44 15.13 0.62
N VAL A 106 19.24 14.60 0.88
CA VAL A 106 18.86 14.04 2.19
C VAL A 106 19.79 12.88 2.58
N TYR A 107 20.09 11.96 1.65
CA TYR A 107 21.02 10.87 1.91
C TYR A 107 22.45 11.37 2.15
N ASN A 108 22.95 12.29 1.32
CA ASN A 108 24.29 12.86 1.48
C ASN A 108 24.43 13.58 2.83
N TRP A 109 23.44 14.38 3.24
CA TRP A 109 23.45 15.04 4.54
C TRP A 109 23.42 14.06 5.71
N PHE A 110 22.69 12.95 5.57
CA PHE A 110 22.64 11.94 6.61
C PHE A 110 23.95 11.14 6.71
N ILE A 111 24.57 10.81 5.58
CA ILE A 111 25.76 9.95 5.50
C ILE A 111 27.05 10.75 5.69
N ASP A 112 27.25 11.79 4.88
CA ASP A 112 28.51 12.54 4.80
C ASP A 112 28.59 13.62 5.88
N GLU A 113 27.47 14.31 6.16
CA GLU A 113 27.42 15.38 7.17
C GLU A 113 26.93 14.89 8.55
N SER A 114 26.52 13.61 8.67
CA SER A 114 26.00 13.02 9.92
C SER A 114 24.83 13.80 10.56
N LEU A 115 24.05 14.51 9.75
CA LEU A 115 22.89 15.26 10.25
C LEU A 115 21.77 14.32 10.67
N ASN A 116 21.11 14.67 11.76
CA ASN A 116 19.94 13.93 12.19
C ASN A 116 18.67 14.36 11.43
N GLU A 117 17.61 13.59 11.58
CA GLU A 117 16.37 13.78 10.81
C GLU A 117 15.67 15.12 11.10
N TYR A 118 15.88 15.71 12.29
CA TYR A 118 15.34 17.04 12.63
C TYR A 118 16.10 18.15 11.91
N GLU A 119 17.43 18.07 11.90
CA GLU A 119 18.31 19.05 11.22
C GLU A 119 18.07 19.04 9.71
N ILE A 120 17.94 17.85 9.13
CA ILE A 120 17.60 17.69 7.70
C ILE A 120 16.24 18.33 7.41
N ALA A 121 15.22 18.08 8.24
CA ALA A 121 13.90 18.67 8.05
C ALA A 121 13.94 20.20 8.15
N ALA A 122 14.66 20.74 9.14
CA ALA A 122 14.83 22.19 9.31
C ALA A 122 15.51 22.82 8.09
N ARG A 123 16.59 22.21 7.59
CA ARG A 123 17.33 22.68 6.41
C ARG A 123 16.46 22.67 5.14
N LEU A 124 15.68 21.61 4.92
CA LEU A 124 14.74 21.55 3.78
C LEU A 124 13.68 22.65 3.85
N ASN A 125 13.16 22.92 5.05
CA ASN A 125 12.16 23.96 5.26
C ASN A 125 12.75 25.37 5.08
N GLU A 126 13.99 25.60 5.53
CA GLU A 126 14.72 26.85 5.30
C GLU A 126 14.94 27.11 3.80
N MET A 127 15.25 26.06 3.04
CA MET A 127 15.32 26.09 1.58
C MET A 127 13.94 26.20 0.89
N ARG A 128 12.84 26.27 1.65
CA ARG A 128 11.45 26.34 1.18
C ARG A 128 11.02 25.16 0.32
N VAL A 129 11.67 24.00 0.46
CA VAL A 129 11.27 22.78 -0.23
C VAL A 129 10.02 22.23 0.43
N ARG A 130 9.01 21.88 -0.38
CA ARG A 130 7.77 21.25 0.10
C ARG A 130 7.77 19.76 -0.26
N THR A 131 7.09 18.98 0.57
CA THR A 131 6.81 17.56 0.30
C THR A 131 5.85 17.39 -0.89
N ASP A 132 5.63 16.15 -1.34
CA ASP A 132 4.70 15.78 -2.41
C ASP A 132 3.25 16.14 -2.05
N LEU A 133 2.98 16.40 -0.78
CA LEU A 133 1.70 16.85 -0.25
C LEU A 133 1.59 18.37 -0.09
N GLY A 134 2.60 19.14 -0.53
CA GLY A 134 2.67 20.58 -0.34
C GLY A 134 2.91 21.02 1.10
N ARG A 135 3.35 20.11 1.98
CA ARG A 135 3.57 20.37 3.43
C ARG A 135 5.05 20.58 3.72
N GLU A 136 5.32 21.16 4.88
CA GLU A 136 6.67 21.21 5.47
C GLU A 136 7.19 19.82 5.79
N TRP A 137 8.52 19.72 5.73
CA TRP A 137 9.24 18.54 6.15
C TRP A 137 9.18 18.43 7.67
N THR A 138 8.91 17.23 8.13
CA THR A 138 8.96 16.86 9.54
C THR A 138 10.02 15.78 9.71
N ARG A 139 10.49 15.59 10.95
CA ARG A 139 11.36 14.47 11.28
C ARG A 139 10.77 13.12 10.84
N ALA A 140 9.45 12.95 10.93
CA ALA A 140 8.78 11.71 10.52
C ALA A 140 8.84 11.48 9.00
N THR A 141 8.66 12.52 8.19
CA THR A 141 8.72 12.40 6.72
C THR A 141 10.14 12.18 6.23
N VAL A 142 11.15 12.83 6.85
CA VAL A 142 12.57 12.56 6.56
C VAL A 142 12.92 11.12 6.93
N ARG A 143 12.48 10.65 8.11
CA ARG A 143 12.69 9.26 8.52
C ARG A 143 12.04 8.27 7.56
N GLU A 144 10.87 8.57 7.00
CA GLU A 144 10.27 7.73 5.97
C GLU A 144 11.17 7.62 4.73
N VAL A 145 11.76 8.73 4.27
CA VAL A 145 12.68 8.73 3.13
C VAL A 145 13.91 7.87 3.40
N LEU A 146 14.52 8.02 4.57
CA LEU A 146 15.76 7.32 4.94
C LEU A 146 15.57 5.82 5.25
N THR A 147 14.36 5.38 5.62
CA THR A 147 14.12 4.00 6.10
C THR A 147 13.31 3.13 5.13
N ASN A 148 12.68 3.73 4.13
CA ASN A 148 11.83 2.99 3.20
C ASN A 148 12.65 2.45 2.02
N GLU A 149 12.69 1.13 1.87
CA GLU A 149 13.51 0.47 0.86
C GLU A 149 13.09 0.76 -0.59
N LYS A 150 11.93 1.40 -0.81
CA LYS A 150 11.56 1.91 -2.14
C LYS A 150 12.60 2.88 -2.71
N TYR A 151 13.36 3.56 -1.85
CA TYR A 151 14.43 4.49 -2.25
C TYR A 151 15.73 3.81 -2.65
N ILE A 152 15.84 2.48 -2.45
CA ILE A 152 16.92 1.64 -3.00
C ILE A 152 16.38 0.65 -4.05
N GLY A 153 15.16 0.87 -4.53
CA GLY A 153 14.57 0.12 -5.64
C GLY A 153 13.81 -1.13 -5.21
N ASN A 154 13.70 -1.41 -3.92
CA ASN A 154 13.00 -2.60 -3.44
C ASN A 154 11.50 -2.34 -3.26
N ASN A 155 10.69 -3.34 -3.62
CA ASN A 155 9.27 -3.36 -3.31
C ASN A 155 9.04 -4.28 -2.11
N VAL A 156 8.59 -3.72 -0.99
CA VAL A 156 8.34 -4.47 0.25
C VAL A 156 6.88 -4.39 0.64
N TYR A 157 6.30 -5.53 0.97
CA TYR A 157 4.93 -5.68 1.41
C TYR A 157 4.84 -6.44 2.73
N ASN A 158 3.67 -6.37 3.37
CA ASN A 158 3.39 -7.08 4.61
C ASN A 158 4.31 -6.71 5.78
N ARG A 159 4.80 -5.46 5.86
CA ARG A 159 5.51 -4.95 7.07
C ARG A 159 4.59 -4.87 8.29
N VAL A 160 3.30 -4.65 8.05
CA VAL A 160 2.27 -4.53 9.08
C VAL A 160 1.03 -5.26 8.58
N SER A 161 0.39 -6.04 9.46
CA SER A 161 -0.89 -6.67 9.18
C SER A 161 -1.97 -6.23 10.17
N PHE A 162 -3.21 -6.14 9.69
CA PHE A 162 -4.38 -5.87 10.52
C PHE A 162 -5.53 -6.77 10.07
N LYS A 163 -5.74 -7.87 10.79
CA LYS A 163 -6.79 -8.84 10.49
C LYS A 163 -8.06 -8.48 11.27
N LEU A 164 -9.22 -8.77 10.70
CA LEU A 164 -10.52 -8.46 11.31
C LEU A 164 -10.59 -8.97 12.75
N LYS A 165 -10.97 -8.09 13.69
CA LYS A 165 -11.06 -8.34 15.14
C LYS A 165 -9.74 -8.76 15.81
N LYS A 166 -8.60 -8.57 15.14
CA LYS A 166 -7.27 -8.72 15.74
C LYS A 166 -6.60 -7.37 15.86
N THR A 167 -5.60 -7.29 16.73
CA THR A 167 -4.75 -6.11 16.85
C THR A 167 -3.87 -5.94 15.61
N ARG A 168 -3.42 -4.71 15.38
CA ARG A 168 -2.42 -4.40 14.37
C ARG A 168 -1.07 -4.96 14.81
N VAL A 169 -0.42 -5.72 13.94
CA VAL A 169 0.86 -6.39 14.22
C VAL A 169 1.92 -5.85 13.27
N VAL A 170 3.09 -5.50 13.81
CA VAL A 170 4.31 -5.28 13.01
C VAL A 170 4.89 -6.66 12.75
N ASN A 171 4.97 -7.05 11.48
CA ASN A 171 5.42 -8.38 11.12
C ASN A 171 6.95 -8.44 11.07
N PRO A 172 7.57 -9.56 11.47
CA PRO A 172 9.01 -9.73 11.36
C PRO A 172 9.44 -9.87 9.89
N PRO A 173 10.73 -9.59 9.57
CA PRO A 173 11.21 -9.55 8.18
C PRO A 173 11.02 -10.82 7.36
N ASP A 174 11.02 -11.99 8.00
CA ASP A 174 10.78 -13.30 7.36
C ASP A 174 9.36 -13.43 6.78
N MET A 175 8.41 -12.64 7.28
CA MET A 175 7.04 -12.59 6.76
C MET A 175 6.85 -11.55 5.66
N TRP A 176 7.88 -10.77 5.31
CA TRP A 176 7.77 -9.73 4.29
C TRP A 176 7.89 -10.35 2.91
N SER A 177 6.97 -10.01 2.02
CA SER A 177 7.18 -10.23 0.59
C SER A 177 8.04 -9.08 0.07
N ARG A 178 9.19 -9.42 -0.52
CA ARG A 178 10.15 -8.45 -1.05
C ARG A 178 10.50 -8.82 -2.49
N LYS A 179 10.57 -7.81 -3.36
CA LYS A 179 11.28 -7.88 -4.64
C LYS A 179 12.39 -6.85 -4.64
N GLU A 180 13.62 -7.32 -4.75
CA GLU A 180 14.80 -6.47 -4.90
C GLU A 180 14.90 -5.97 -6.34
N GLY A 181 15.35 -4.72 -6.51
CA GLY A 181 15.46 -4.09 -7.84
C GLY A 181 14.12 -4.04 -8.60
N ALA A 182 12.99 -3.98 -7.88
CA ALA A 182 11.66 -3.89 -8.46
C ALA A 182 11.45 -2.59 -9.25
N PHE A 183 12.12 -1.52 -8.83
CA PHE A 183 12.00 -0.21 -9.44
C PHE A 183 13.34 0.20 -10.00
N GLN A 184 13.34 0.62 -11.26
CA GLN A 184 14.51 1.21 -11.87
C GLN A 184 14.68 2.62 -11.28
N LEU A 185 15.67 2.75 -10.41
CA LEU A 185 16.12 4.03 -9.88
C LEU A 185 17.26 4.58 -10.76
N TYR A 186 17.63 5.82 -10.49
CA TYR A 186 18.66 6.60 -11.20
C TYR A 186 20.01 5.90 -11.28
#